data_AF-A0A2N3G898-F1
#
_entry.id   AF-A0A2N3G898-F1
#
_cell.length_a   1.000
_cell.length_b   1.000
_cell.length_c   1.000
_cell.angle_alpha   90.00
_cell.angle_beta   90.00
_cell.angle_gamma   90.00
#
_symmetry.space_group_name_H-M   'P 1'
#
loop_
_entity.id
_entity.type
_entity.pdbx_description
1 polymer ?
#
loop_
_entity_poly.entity_id
_entity_poly.type
_entity_poly.pdbx_seq_one_letter_code
_entity_poly.pdbx_strand_id
1 'polypeptide(L)'
;MVFMRNNGIDVEQVMEEVNRAIASPHTLLADFWKEKRPTAPCVSFLYPPHSRTLRVNLDMVSRNWEVDPEFEVGSRRRVAGRLVIAFKKLTRGLLRWYVNPIVHQIRKFNMLVTRTLFDLANNLDEVSGRVIELEKQEVERRLKELEQKISRLEDGSASS
;
A
#
# COMPACT_ATOMS: atom_id res chain seq x y z
N MET A 1 56.81 15.56 8.06
CA MET A 1 57.25 14.15 8.18
C MET A 1 56.07 13.36 8.76
N VAL A 2 55.27 12.70 7.92
CA VAL A 2 54.06 11.99 8.34
C VAL A 2 54.38 10.50 8.35
N PHE A 3 54.39 9.89 9.53
CA PHE A 3 54.59 8.45 9.71
C PHE A 3 53.36 7.69 9.18
N MET A 4 53.54 6.94 8.10
CA MET A 4 52.58 5.92 7.67
C MET A 4 52.71 4.71 8.61
N ARG A 5 51.69 4.48 9.45
CA ARG A 5 51.59 3.26 10.26
C ARG A 5 51.17 2.12 9.32
N ASN A 6 52.10 1.21 9.05
CA ASN A 6 51.82 -0.06 8.38
C ASN A 6 50.91 -0.89 9.29
N ASN A 7 49.63 -1.00 8.94
CA ASN A 7 48.71 -1.94 9.56
C ASN A 7 49.00 -3.34 9.00
N GLY A 8 50.06 -3.97 9.50
CA GLY A 8 50.24 -5.42 9.33
C GLY A 8 49.03 -6.10 9.96
N ILE A 9 48.30 -6.86 9.16
CA ILE A 9 47.20 -7.68 9.67
C ILE A 9 47.86 -8.74 10.54
N ASP A 10 47.65 -8.65 11.85
CA ASP A 10 48.17 -9.63 12.79
C ASP A 10 47.45 -10.95 12.58
N VAL A 11 48.12 -11.87 11.89
CA VAL A 11 47.55 -13.14 11.44
C VAL A 11 47.18 -14.02 12.63
N GLU A 12 47.92 -13.91 13.74
CA GLU A 12 47.62 -14.63 14.97
C GLU A 12 46.30 -14.16 15.56
N GLN A 13 46.08 -12.84 15.63
CA GLN A 13 44.84 -12.27 16.13
C GLN A 13 43.63 -12.66 15.26
N VAL A 14 43.79 -12.66 13.94
CA VAL A 14 42.73 -13.09 13.00
C VAL A 14 42.47 -14.60 13.11
N MET A 15 43.50 -15.42 13.24
CA MET A 15 43.35 -16.87 13.40
C MET A 15 42.72 -17.24 14.74
N GLU A 16 43.00 -16.48 15.79
CA GLU A 16 42.40 -16.66 17.11
C GLU A 16 40.91 -16.29 17.10
N GLU A 17 40.54 -15.19 16.44
CA GLU A 17 39.14 -14.82 16.22
C GLU A 17 38.38 -15.86 15.38
N VAL A 18 39.01 -16.36 14.30
CA VAL A 18 38.42 -17.40 13.45
C VAL A 18 38.25 -18.71 14.23
N ASN A 19 39.26 -19.15 14.98
CA ASN A 19 39.17 -20.35 15.81
C ASN A 19 38.11 -20.20 16.90
N ARG A 20 37.99 -19.03 17.51
CA ARG A 20 36.94 -18.73 18.50
C ARG A 20 35.54 -18.77 17.89
N ALA A 21 35.38 -18.26 16.67
CA ALA A 21 34.13 -18.30 15.92
C ALA A 21 33.74 -19.72 15.46
N ILE A 22 34.73 -20.53 15.09
CA ILE A 22 34.53 -21.96 14.73
C ILE A 22 34.20 -22.79 15.99
N ALA A 23 34.86 -22.51 17.12
CA ALA A 23 34.69 -23.24 18.38
C ALA A 23 33.32 -23.00 19.05
N SER A 24 32.62 -21.90 18.72
CA SER A 24 31.31 -21.56 19.31
C SER A 24 30.25 -21.19 18.27
N PRO A 25 29.79 -22.14 17.42
CA PRO A 25 28.85 -21.87 16.31
C PRO A 25 27.51 -21.25 16.76
N HIS A 26 27.12 -21.50 18.01
CA HIS A 26 25.88 -21.02 18.59
C HIS A 26 25.86 -19.49 18.79
N THR A 27 27.01 -18.84 18.94
CA THR A 27 27.11 -17.37 19.10
C THR A 27 26.82 -16.63 17.79
N LEU A 28 27.29 -17.16 16.66
CA LEU A 28 27.01 -16.63 15.32
C LEU A 28 25.51 -16.68 14.97
N LEU A 29 24.83 -17.74 15.39
CA LEU A 29 23.37 -17.88 15.22
C LEU A 29 22.57 -17.08 16.24
N ALA A 30 23.09 -16.87 17.45
CA ALA A 30 22.44 -16.03 18.47
C ALA A 30 22.33 -14.55 18.03
N ASP A 31 23.36 -14.03 17.35
CA ASP A 31 23.33 -12.68 16.77
C ASP A 31 22.40 -12.58 15.55
N PHE A 32 22.08 -13.70 14.92
CA PHE A 32 21.14 -13.73 13.80
C PHE A 32 19.75 -13.25 14.21
N TRP A 33 19.30 -13.64 15.41
CA TRP A 33 17.97 -13.35 15.94
C TRP A 33 17.90 -12.08 16.81
N LYS A 34 19.04 -11.51 17.21
CA LYS A 34 19.11 -10.32 18.08
C LYS A 34 18.92 -8.99 17.35
N GLU A 35 19.07 -8.95 16.03
CA GLU A 35 19.01 -7.68 15.29
C GLU A 35 17.57 -7.30 14.94
N LYS A 36 17.19 -6.04 15.21
CA LYS A 36 15.88 -5.50 14.86
C LYS A 36 15.66 -5.70 13.36
N ARG A 37 14.70 -6.56 13.01
CA ARG A 37 14.23 -6.72 11.63
C ARG A 37 13.94 -5.32 11.07
N PRO A 38 14.25 -5.05 9.79
CA PRO A 38 13.80 -3.81 9.16
C PRO A 38 12.30 -3.65 9.47
N THR A 39 11.91 -2.44 9.85
CA THR A 39 10.52 -2.12 10.19
C THR A 39 9.63 -2.68 9.08
N ALA A 40 8.74 -3.60 9.45
CA ALA A 40 7.81 -4.22 8.51
C ALA A 40 7.13 -3.13 7.67
N PRO A 41 6.78 -3.41 6.41
CA PRO A 41 6.01 -2.48 5.60
C PRO A 41 4.81 -2.01 6.41
N CYS A 42 4.52 -0.70 6.33
CA CYS A 42 3.48 -0.07 7.14
C CYS A 42 2.17 -0.84 6.95
N VAL A 43 1.77 -1.57 8.00
CA VAL A 43 0.56 -2.42 8.02
C VAL A 43 -0.72 -1.59 8.14
N SER A 44 -0.64 -0.27 7.96
CA SER A 44 -1.79 0.64 7.91
C SER A 44 -2.81 0.24 6.84
N PHE A 45 -2.39 -0.50 5.80
CA PHE A 45 -3.29 -1.08 4.80
C PHE A 45 -4.09 -2.29 5.31
N LEU A 46 -3.66 -3.01 6.35
CA LEU A 46 -4.36 -4.20 6.85
C LEU A 46 -5.69 -3.85 7.56
N TYR A 47 -5.82 -2.61 8.06
CA TYR A 47 -7.02 -2.08 8.70
C TYR A 47 -7.23 -0.62 8.32
N PRO A 48 -7.62 -0.32 7.07
CA PRO A 48 -7.94 1.05 6.70
C PRO A 48 -9.17 1.50 7.50
N PRO A 49 -9.18 2.71 8.08
CA PRO A 49 -10.39 3.26 8.69
C PRO A 49 -11.53 3.17 7.68
N HIS A 50 -12.56 2.39 7.99
CA HIS A 50 -13.69 2.19 7.10
C HIS A 50 -14.46 3.50 6.99
N SER A 51 -14.28 4.20 5.89
CA SER A 51 -15.16 5.32 5.56
C SER A 51 -16.46 4.76 4.98
N ARG A 52 -17.61 5.34 5.35
CA ARG A 52 -18.91 4.97 4.76
C ARG A 52 -19.06 5.44 3.30
N THR A 53 -18.17 6.32 2.85
CA THR A 53 -18.21 6.93 1.52
C THR A 53 -17.30 6.22 0.54
N LEU A 54 -17.87 5.73 -0.56
CA LEU A 54 -17.15 5.06 -1.64
C LEU A 54 -15.95 5.88 -2.15
N ARG A 55 -16.12 7.19 -2.32
CA ARG A 55 -15.08 8.11 -2.79
C ARG A 55 -13.83 8.14 -1.89
N VAL A 56 -14.02 8.09 -0.57
CA VAL A 56 -12.90 8.13 0.38
C VAL A 56 -12.14 6.80 0.36
N ASN A 57 -12.85 5.67 0.33
CA ASN A 57 -12.21 4.36 0.17
C ASN A 57 -11.47 4.25 -1.17
N LEU A 58 -12.03 4.82 -2.23
CA LEU A 58 -11.42 4.81 -3.56
C LEU A 58 -10.14 5.66 -3.64
N ASP A 59 -10.13 6.84 -3.03
CA ASP A 59 -8.93 7.68 -2.91
C ASP A 59 -7.83 6.95 -2.12
N MET A 60 -8.19 6.23 -1.05
CA MET A 60 -7.23 5.40 -0.31
C MET A 60 -6.64 4.26 -1.17
N VAL A 61 -7.48 3.55 -1.93
CA VAL A 61 -7.02 2.51 -2.87
C VAL A 61 -6.13 3.10 -3.96
N SER A 62 -6.49 4.27 -4.50
CA SER A 62 -5.74 4.98 -5.53
C SER A 62 -4.37 5.48 -5.05
N ARG A 63 -4.13 5.63 -3.75
CA ARG A 63 -2.82 6.01 -3.21
C ARG A 63 -1.92 4.80 -2.94
N ASN A 64 -2.50 3.61 -2.78
CA ASN A 64 -1.78 2.43 -2.30
C ASN A 64 -1.75 1.26 -3.31
N TRP A 65 -2.31 1.43 -4.52
CA TRP A 65 -2.33 0.37 -5.53
C TRP A 65 -0.94 -0.01 -6.05
N GLU A 66 0.03 0.91 -5.95
CA GLU A 66 1.40 0.69 -6.40
C GLU A 66 2.19 -0.13 -5.38
N VAL A 67 2.35 -1.42 -5.71
CA VAL A 67 3.19 -2.34 -4.93
C VAL A 67 4.60 -2.30 -5.51
N ASP A 68 5.57 -1.81 -4.75
CA ASP A 68 6.99 -1.82 -5.13
C ASP A 68 7.71 -3.09 -4.63
N PRO A 69 8.24 -3.95 -5.53
CA PRO A 69 9.04 -5.11 -5.13
C PRO A 69 10.46 -4.74 -4.67
N GLU A 70 10.93 -3.52 -4.93
CA GLU A 70 12.31 -3.11 -4.67
C GLU A 70 12.51 -2.66 -3.22
N PHE A 71 12.43 -3.61 -2.29
CA PHE A 71 12.81 -3.35 -0.91
C PHE A 71 14.32 -3.56 -0.70
N GLU A 72 15.01 -2.52 -0.24
CA GLU A 72 16.41 -2.65 0.19
C GLU A 72 16.51 -3.36 1.54
N VAL A 73 16.61 -4.70 1.54
CA VAL A 73 17.03 -5.45 2.73
C VAL A 73 18.54 -5.28 2.94
N GLY A 74 18.94 -4.07 3.30
CA GLY A 74 20.28 -3.75 3.77
C GLY A 74 20.48 -4.41 5.14
N SER A 75 21.25 -5.50 5.19
CA SER A 75 21.74 -6.01 6.48
C SER A 75 23.05 -5.29 6.76
N ARG A 76 23.08 -4.47 7.81
CA ARG A 76 24.24 -3.71 8.27
C ARG A 76 25.23 -4.59 9.06
N ARG A 77 25.47 -5.83 8.64
CA ARG A 77 26.40 -6.74 9.33
C ARG A 77 27.78 -6.67 8.68
N ARG A 78 28.79 -6.24 9.45
CA ARG A 78 30.20 -6.14 9.00
C ARG A 78 30.97 -7.47 9.01
N VAL A 79 30.41 -8.58 9.52
CA VAL A 79 31.20 -9.79 9.87
C VAL A 79 30.54 -11.13 9.46
N ALA A 80 29.60 -11.14 8.52
CA ALA A 80 29.14 -12.42 7.95
C ALA A 80 30.15 -12.90 6.90
N GLY A 81 30.68 -14.12 7.03
CA GLY A 81 31.71 -14.66 6.14
C GLY A 81 31.35 -14.63 4.64
N ARG A 82 32.37 -14.67 3.76
CA ARG A 82 32.23 -14.53 2.28
C ARG A 82 31.18 -15.47 1.67
N LEU A 83 31.06 -16.70 2.19
CA LEU A 83 30.07 -17.69 1.74
C LEU A 83 28.62 -17.25 2.02
N VAL A 84 28.35 -16.67 3.19
CA VAL A 84 27.01 -16.19 3.57
C VAL A 84 26.62 -14.99 2.70
N ILE A 85 27.57 -14.10 2.40
CA ILE A 85 27.35 -12.96 1.50
C ILE A 85 27.07 -13.45 0.07
N ALA A 86 27.81 -14.46 -0.42
CA ALA A 86 27.59 -15.05 -1.74
C ALA A 86 26.21 -15.73 -1.84
N PHE A 87 25.85 -16.54 -0.85
CA PHE A 87 24.53 -17.17 -0.76
C PHE A 87 23.41 -16.13 -0.73
N LYS A 88 23.58 -15.04 0.05
CA LYS A 88 22.60 -13.93 0.10
C LYS A 88 22.45 -13.22 -1.24
N LYS A 89 23.54 -13.03 -2.00
CA LYS A 89 23.46 -12.44 -3.34
C LYS A 89 22.74 -13.37 -4.32
N LEU A 90 23.00 -14.66 -4.24
CA LEU A 90 22.34 -15.66 -5.08
C LEU A 90 20.84 -15.75 -4.78
N THR A 91 20.46 -15.86 -3.50
CA THR A 91 19.05 -15.88 -3.10
C THR A 91 18.34 -14.59 -3.48
N ARG A 92 18.97 -13.42 -3.36
CA ARG A 92 18.41 -12.15 -3.84
C ARG A 92 18.16 -12.16 -5.34
N GLY A 93 19.09 -12.70 -6.14
CA GLY A 93 18.93 -12.82 -7.59
C GLY A 93 17.77 -13.74 -7.98
N LEU A 94 17.71 -14.94 -7.39
CA LEU A 94 16.64 -15.91 -7.65
C LEU A 94 15.27 -15.40 -7.18
N LEU A 95 15.21 -14.80 -5.99
CA LEU A 95 13.97 -14.26 -5.46
C LEU A 95 13.50 -13.05 -6.28
N ARG A 96 14.41 -12.19 -6.74
CA ARG A 96 14.06 -11.10 -7.67
C ARG A 96 13.50 -11.65 -8.97
N TRP A 97 14.10 -12.70 -9.53
CA TRP A 97 13.62 -13.31 -10.77
C TRP A 97 12.22 -13.93 -10.62
N TYR A 98 11.93 -14.57 -9.48
CA TYR A 98 10.65 -15.21 -9.23
C TYR A 98 9.54 -14.24 -8.79
N VAL A 99 9.84 -13.32 -7.87
CA VAL A 99 8.85 -12.42 -7.26
C VAL A 99 8.48 -11.28 -8.21
N ASN A 100 9.43 -10.76 -8.99
CA ASN A 100 9.19 -9.61 -9.86
C ASN A 100 8.04 -9.81 -10.87
N PRO A 101 7.95 -10.92 -11.64
CA PRO A 101 6.82 -11.13 -12.54
C PRO A 101 5.48 -11.23 -11.79
N ILE A 102 5.46 -11.84 -10.61
CA ILE A 102 4.24 -11.97 -9.79
C ILE A 102 3.79 -10.59 -9.30
N VAL A 103 4.70 -9.79 -8.74
CA VAL A 103 4.40 -8.43 -8.28
C VAL A 103 3.95 -7.55 -9.44
N HIS A 104 4.53 -7.72 -10.62
CA HIS A 104 4.10 -6.99 -11.81
C HIS A 104 2.67 -7.36 -12.24
N GLN A 105 2.29 -8.64 -12.17
CA GLN A 105 0.92 -9.08 -12.43
C GLN A 105 -0.07 -8.51 -11.40
N ILE A 106 0.29 -8.55 -10.10
CA ILE A 106 -0.53 -7.97 -9.03
C ILE A 106 -0.69 -6.47 -9.22
N ARG A 107 0.40 -5.74 -9.55
CA ARG A 107 0.36 -4.30 -9.82
C ARG A 107 -0.58 -4.00 -11.00
N LYS A 108 -0.49 -4.76 -12.09
CA LYS A 108 -1.36 -4.61 -13.26
C LYS A 108 -2.82 -4.85 -12.91
N PHE A 109 -3.10 -5.88 -12.12
CA PHE A 109 -4.45 -6.17 -11.63
C PHE A 109 -4.98 -5.04 -10.75
N ASN A 110 -4.21 -4.60 -9.75
CA ASN A 110 -4.60 -3.51 -8.84
C ASN A 110 -4.88 -2.20 -9.59
N MET A 111 -4.08 -1.89 -10.62
CA MET A 111 -4.29 -0.72 -11.48
C MET A 111 -5.64 -0.81 -12.22
N LEU A 112 -5.92 -1.97 -12.84
CA LEU A 112 -7.18 -2.18 -13.56
C LEU A 112 -8.38 -2.11 -12.62
N VAL A 113 -8.31 -2.77 -11.46
CA VAL A 113 -9.37 -2.74 -10.46
C VAL A 113 -9.63 -1.31 -9.98
N THR A 114 -8.60 -0.58 -9.58
CA THR A 114 -8.73 0.83 -9.15
C THR A 114 -9.41 1.68 -10.22
N ARG A 115 -9.00 1.51 -11.49
CA ARG A 115 -9.61 2.24 -12.61
C ARG A 115 -11.08 1.89 -12.82
N THR A 116 -11.42 0.59 -12.84
CA THR A 116 -12.81 0.15 -12.99
C THR A 116 -13.70 0.64 -11.84
N LEU A 117 -13.18 0.70 -10.61
CA LEU A 117 -13.90 1.24 -9.46
C LEU A 117 -14.11 2.75 -9.58
N PHE A 118 -13.15 3.47 -10.16
CA PHE A 118 -13.29 4.90 -10.46
C PHE A 118 -14.34 5.17 -11.52
N ASP A 119 -14.31 4.38 -12.60
CA ASP A 119 -15.34 4.46 -13.63
C ASP A 119 -16.72 4.14 -13.05
N LEU A 120 -16.85 3.12 -12.19
CA LEU A 120 -18.10 2.78 -11.52
C LEU A 120 -18.59 3.91 -10.60
N ALA A 121 -17.70 4.51 -9.81
CA ALA A 121 -18.05 5.62 -8.93
C ALA A 121 -18.58 6.83 -9.72
N ASN A 122 -17.95 7.16 -10.86
CA ASN A 122 -18.42 8.24 -11.72
C ASN A 122 -19.79 7.94 -12.33
N ASN A 123 -20.02 6.70 -12.76
CA ASN A 123 -21.33 6.27 -13.28
C ASN A 123 -22.42 6.36 -12.19
N LEU A 124 -22.10 5.99 -10.95
CA LEU A 124 -23.03 6.11 -9.82
C LEU A 124 -23.37 7.57 -9.52
N ASP A 125 -22.37 8.46 -9.55
CA ASP A 125 -22.60 9.90 -9.35
C ASP A 125 -23.48 10.48 -10.47
N GLU A 126 -23.27 10.06 -11.71
CA GLU A 126 -24.11 10.47 -12.85
C GLU A 126 -25.56 9.98 -12.70
N VAL A 127 -25.75 8.70 -12.36
CA VAL A 127 -27.09 8.13 -12.11
C VAL A 127 -27.78 8.84 -10.95
N SER A 128 -27.06 9.08 -9.85
CA SER A 128 -27.59 9.84 -8.71
C SER A 128 -27.99 11.26 -9.12
N GLY A 129 -27.22 11.92 -9.98
CA GLY A 129 -27.55 13.25 -10.52
C GLY A 129 -28.85 13.23 -11.31
N ARG A 130 -29.03 12.24 -12.19
CA ARG A 130 -30.26 12.06 -12.98
C ARG A 130 -31.47 11.78 -12.09
N VAL A 131 -31.32 10.97 -11.03
CA VAL A 131 -32.41 10.71 -10.07
C VAL A 131 -32.85 12.00 -9.39
N ILE A 132 -31.90 12.82 -8.91
CA ILE A 132 -32.20 14.11 -8.27
C ILE A 132 -32.94 15.05 -9.24
N GLU A 133 -32.54 15.08 -10.51
CA GLU A 133 -33.21 15.90 -11.52
C GLU A 133 -34.65 15.43 -11.77
N LEU A 134 -34.87 14.12 -11.87
CA LEU A 134 -36.21 13.55 -12.02
C LEU A 134 -37.10 13.81 -10.79
N GLU A 135 -36.56 13.69 -9.59
CA GLU A 135 -37.27 14.00 -8.34
C GLU A 135 -37.69 15.47 -8.29
N LYS A 136 -36.82 16.40 -8.70
CA LYS A 136 -37.16 17.83 -8.79
C LYS A 136 -38.31 18.08 -9.78
N GLN A 137 -38.26 17.47 -10.96
CA GLN A 137 -39.31 17.62 -11.96
C GLN A 137 -40.66 17.09 -11.45
N GLU A 138 -40.65 15.96 -10.74
CA GLU A 138 -41.86 15.39 -10.15
C GLU A 138 -42.44 16.29 -9.05
N VAL A 139 -41.58 16.85 -8.19
CA VAL A 139 -42.01 17.80 -7.14
C VAL A 139 -42.60 19.07 -7.75
N GLU A 140 -41.98 19.62 -8.79
CA GLU A 140 -42.50 20.80 -9.50
C GLU A 140 -43.86 20.54 -10.16
N ARG A 141 -44.05 19.36 -10.77
CA ARG A 141 -45.36 18.97 -11.33
C ARG A 141 -46.42 18.90 -10.25
N ARG A 142 -46.13 18.23 -9.12
CA ARG A 142 -47.06 18.10 -8.01
C ARG A 142 -47.41 19.46 -7.39
N LEU A 143 -46.44 20.37 -7.28
CA LEU A 143 -46.69 21.74 -6.81
C LEU A 143 -47.68 22.47 -7.73
N LYS A 144 -47.45 22.43 -9.04
CA LYS A 144 -48.37 23.05 -10.02
C LYS A 144 -49.77 22.45 -9.96
N GLU A 145 -49.88 21.14 -9.81
CA GLU A 145 -51.18 20.47 -9.67
C GLU A 145 -51.92 20.89 -8.40
N LEU A 146 -51.19 21.05 -7.29
CA LEU A 146 -51.78 21.52 -6.03
C LEU A 146 -52.21 22.98 -6.11
N GLU A 147 -51.40 23.86 -6.71
CA GLU A 147 -51.76 25.26 -6.95
C GLU A 147 -53.04 25.37 -7.78
N GLN A 148 -53.16 24.59 -8.86
CA GLN A 148 -54.37 24.56 -9.68
C GLN A 148 -55.60 24.04 -8.92
N LYS A 149 -55.41 23.09 -7.99
CA LYS A 149 -56.52 22.60 -7.15
C LYS A 149 -56.98 23.66 -6.15
N ILE A 150 -56.03 24.38 -5.54
CA ILE A 150 -56.34 25.48 -4.62
C ILE A 150 -57.11 26.59 -5.34
N SER A 151 -56.64 27.03 -6.50
CA SER A 151 -57.31 28.09 -7.27
C SER A 151 -58.74 27.72 -7.63
N ARG A 152 -58.99 26.46 -8.06
CA ARG A 152 -60.34 25.98 -8.38
C ARG A 152 -61.29 25.98 -7.17
N LEU A 153 -60.78 25.70 -5.97
CA LEU A 153 -61.57 25.71 -4.74
C LEU A 153 -61.87 27.15 -4.30
N GLU A 154 -60.91 28.07 -4.44
CA GLU A 154 -61.12 29.49 -4.16
C GLU A 154 -62.22 30.07 -5.08
N ASP A 155 -62.16 29.81 -6.38
CA ASP A 155 -63.18 30.26 -7.35
C ASP A 155 -64.58 29.67 -7.05
N GLY A 156 -64.64 28.40 -6.63
CA GLY A 156 -65.90 27.74 -6.24
C GLY A 156 -66.49 28.24 -4.93
N SER A 157 -65.65 28.74 -4.01
CA SER A 157 -66.08 29.31 -2.72
C SER A 157 -66.59 30.75 -2.84
N ALA A 158 -66.13 31.51 -3.85
CA ALA A 158 -66.56 32.89 -4.10
C ALA A 158 -67.92 33.00 -4.82
N SER A 159 -68.46 31.88 -5.30
CA SER A 159 -69.71 31.80 -6.08
C SER A 159 -70.88 31.16 -5.31
N SER A 160 -70.68 30.77 -4.04
CA SER A 160 -71.72 30.32 -3.10
C SER A 160 -71.97 31.36 -2.02
#